data_AF-A0A2S1H3C7-F1
#
_entry.id   AF-A0A2S1H3C7-F1
#
_cell.length_a   1.000
_cell.length_b   1.000
_cell.length_c   1.000
_cell.angle_alpha   90.00
_cell.angle_beta   90.00
_cell.angle_gamma   90.00
#
_symmetry.space_group_name_H-M   'P 1'
#
loop_
_entity.id
_entity.type
_entity.pdbx_description
1 polymer ?
#
loop_
_entity_poly.entity_id
_entity_poly.type
_entity_poly.pdbx_seq_one_letter_code
_entity_poly.pdbx_strand_id
1 'polypeptide(L)'
;MKNLKLNSFAAMFLAFSVFFIGIIVMKDDQIELYEQVTIEHGDTLWTIAEQYRGKMEKHDWIHAVKKQNELSSEEVVSGQILNVPVEKNADYITKSNEPNYAQSIKVVRENNESK
;
A
#
# COMPACT_ATOMS: atom_id res chain seq x y z
N MET A 1 21.45 36.76 31.84
CA MET A 1 21.11 35.85 30.71
C MET A 1 22.42 35.35 30.12
N LYS A 2 22.72 34.05 30.22
CA LYS A 2 23.99 33.51 29.70
C LYS A 2 23.90 33.46 28.17
N ASN A 3 24.74 34.25 27.50
CA ASN A 3 24.85 34.26 26.05
C ASN A 3 25.47 32.92 25.61
N LEU A 4 24.71 32.06 24.93
CA LEU A 4 25.23 30.81 24.38
C LEU A 4 26.25 31.15 23.28
N LYS A 5 27.51 30.78 23.50
CA LYS A 5 28.51 30.76 22.42
C LYS A 5 28.35 29.46 21.66
N LEU A 6 27.85 29.54 20.44
CA LEU A 6 27.65 28.36 19.60
C LEU A 6 28.98 27.97 18.96
N ASN A 7 29.55 26.84 19.41
CA ASN A 7 30.76 26.31 18.80
C ASN A 7 30.44 25.85 17.38
N SER A 8 31.34 26.10 16.43
CA SER A 8 31.14 25.72 15.02
C SER A 8 30.80 24.22 14.87
N PHE A 9 31.42 23.36 15.68
CA PHE A 9 31.07 21.94 15.73
C PHE A 9 29.64 21.68 16.22
N ALA A 10 29.21 22.35 17.30
CA ALA A 10 27.85 22.23 17.82
C ALA A 10 26.80 22.75 16.83
N ALA A 11 27.12 23.83 16.10
CA ALA A 11 26.29 24.34 15.03
C ALA A 11 26.16 23.35 13.87
N MET A 12 27.26 22.68 13.49
CA MET A 12 27.28 21.68 12.43
C MET A 12 26.46 20.43 12.81
N PHE A 13 26.54 19.97 14.06
CA PHE A 13 25.70 18.88 14.56
C PHE A 13 24.20 19.22 14.53
N LEU A 14 23.83 20.44 14.92
CA LEU A 14 22.44 20.90 14.83
C LEU A 14 21.95 20.95 13.39
N ALA A 15 22.77 21.44 12.45
CA ALA A 15 22.42 21.48 11.03
C ALA A 15 22.20 20.07 10.45
N PHE A 16 23.08 19.12 10.76
CA PHE A 16 22.89 17.73 10.34
C PHE A 16 21.64 17.12 10.97
N SER A 17 21.35 17.39 12.24
CA SER A 17 20.14 16.89 12.90
C SER A 17 18.87 17.35 12.19
N VAL A 18 18.80 18.62 11.79
CA VAL A 18 17.65 19.15 11.04
C VAL A 18 17.56 18.52 9.65
N PHE A 19 18.70 18.28 9.00
CA PHE A 19 18.77 17.59 7.70
C PHE A 19 18.27 16.14 7.78
N PHE A 20 18.68 15.40 8.81
CA PHE A 20 18.21 14.03 9.05
C PHE A 20 16.70 13.98 9.31
N ILE A 21 16.15 14.93 10.09
CA ILE A 21 14.71 15.03 10.32
C ILE A 21 13.97 15.32 9.00
N GLY A 22 14.51 16.21 8.16
CA GLY A 22 13.96 16.50 6.83
C GLY A 22 13.88 15.25 5.95
N ILE A 23 14.91 14.41 5.94
CA ILE A 23 14.92 13.14 5.19
C ILE A 23 13.85 12.18 5.72
N ILE A 24 13.65 12.10 7.04
CA ILE A 24 12.63 11.23 7.63
C ILE A 24 11.21 11.70 7.25
N VAL A 25 10.94 13.00 7.32
CA VAL A 25 9.62 13.58 7.00
C VAL A 25 9.28 13.48 5.51
N MET A 26 10.29 13.41 4.63
CA MET A 26 10.09 13.20 3.19
C MET A 26 9.81 11.74 2.79
N LYS A 27 9.85 10.79 3.72
CA LYS A 27 9.36 9.45 3.43
C LYS A 27 7.84 9.53 3.33
N ASP A 28 7.36 9.34 2.10
CA ASP A 28 5.94 9.29 1.80
C ASP A 28 5.28 8.19 2.64
N ASP A 29 4.33 8.56 3.51
CA ASP A 29 3.48 7.62 4.26
C ASP A 29 2.47 7.01 3.26
N GLN A 30 2.98 6.18 2.37
CA GLN A 30 2.19 5.34 1.49
C GLN A 30 1.45 4.34 2.39
N ILE A 31 0.17 4.63 2.66
CA ILE A 31 -0.72 3.65 3.28
C ILE A 31 -0.81 2.48 2.30
N GLU A 32 -0.06 1.42 2.57
CA GLU A 32 -0.09 0.19 1.78
C GLU A 32 -1.46 -0.49 1.99
N LEU A 33 -2.36 -0.29 1.03
CA LEU A 33 -3.63 -1.01 0.98
C LEU A 33 -3.38 -2.38 0.38
N TYR A 34 -3.89 -3.42 1.02
CA TYR A 34 -3.78 -4.80 0.54
C TYR A 34 -5.15 -5.34 0.16
N GLU A 35 -5.21 -6.01 -0.98
CA GLU A 35 -6.37 -6.77 -1.44
C GLU A 35 -6.04 -8.27 -1.48
N GLN A 36 -7.04 -9.11 -1.25
CA GLN A 36 -6.87 -10.55 -1.28
C GLN A 36 -7.20 -11.10 -2.67
N VAL A 37 -6.23 -11.71 -3.34
CA VAL A 37 -6.37 -12.29 -4.68
C VAL A 37 -6.11 -13.79 -4.63
N THR A 38 -6.95 -14.56 -5.32
CA THR A 38 -6.77 -16.00 -5.48
C THR A 38 -6.00 -16.27 -6.78
N ILE A 39 -4.93 -17.04 -6.71
CA ILE A 39 -4.06 -17.36 -7.84
C ILE A 39 -4.72 -18.41 -8.72
N GLU A 40 -4.87 -18.12 -10.01
CA GLU A 40 -5.40 -19.08 -10.97
C GLU A 40 -4.29 -19.86 -11.69
N HIS A 41 -4.66 -20.90 -12.43
CA HIS A 41 -3.69 -21.74 -13.12
C HIS A 41 -3.02 -20.96 -14.27
N GLY A 42 -1.69 -20.80 -14.19
CA GLY A 42 -0.90 -20.05 -15.16
C GLY A 42 -0.58 -18.62 -14.73
N ASP A 43 -1.12 -18.18 -13.59
CA ASP A 43 -0.74 -16.90 -12.99
C ASP A 43 0.68 -16.95 -12.42
N THR A 44 1.34 -15.80 -12.48
CA THR A 44 2.63 -15.56 -11.87
C THR A 44 2.54 -14.23 -11.12
N LEU A 45 3.42 -14.01 -10.14
CA LEU A 45 3.51 -12.68 -9.50
C LEU A 45 3.72 -11.56 -10.53
N TRP A 46 4.37 -11.86 -11.65
CA TRP A 46 4.58 -10.91 -12.74
C TRP A 46 3.30 -10.52 -13.48
N THR A 47 2.45 -11.50 -13.83
CA THR A 47 1.19 -11.24 -14.54
C THR A 47 0.19 -10.54 -13.63
N ILE A 48 0.17 -10.89 -12.35
CA ILE A 48 -0.67 -10.23 -11.35
C ILE A 48 -0.18 -8.79 -11.10
N ALA A 49 1.13 -8.57 -11.05
CA ALA A 49 1.68 -7.22 -10.90
C ALA A 49 1.20 -6.28 -12.02
N GLU A 50 1.08 -6.75 -13.26
CA GLU A 50 0.57 -5.90 -14.35
C GLU A 50 -0.88 -5.43 -14.17
N GLN A 51 -1.68 -6.18 -13.40
CA GLN A 51 -3.05 -5.84 -13.11
C GLN A 51 -3.18 -4.94 -11.87
N TYR A 52 -2.37 -5.18 -10.83
CA TYR A 52 -2.58 -4.62 -9.50
C TYR A 52 -1.53 -3.59 -9.04
N ARG A 53 -0.35 -3.49 -9.69
CA ARG A 53 0.75 -2.62 -9.22
C ARG A 53 0.46 -1.12 -9.24
N GLY A 54 -0.50 -0.69 -10.05
CA GLY A 54 -0.76 0.73 -10.29
C GLY A 54 0.51 1.46 -10.74
N LYS A 55 0.90 2.50 -9.99
CA LYS A 55 2.14 3.27 -10.20
C LYS A 55 3.40 2.64 -9.61
N MET A 56 3.30 1.59 -8.79
CA MET A 56 4.48 0.96 -8.20
C MET A 56 5.32 0.27 -9.29
N GLU A 57 6.64 0.39 -9.15
CA GLU A 57 7.56 -0.37 -9.99
C GLU A 57 7.36 -1.86 -9.75
N LYS A 58 7.38 -2.64 -10.84
CA LYS A 58 6.96 -4.05 -10.79
C LYS A 58 7.80 -4.88 -9.83
N HIS A 59 9.12 -4.67 -9.83
CA HIS A 59 10.02 -5.40 -8.92
C HIS A 59 9.77 -5.06 -7.45
N ASP A 60 9.54 -3.78 -7.14
CA ASP A 60 9.21 -3.34 -5.78
C ASP A 60 7.87 -3.92 -5.32
N TRP A 61 6.90 -3.98 -6.24
CA TRP A 61 5.60 -4.60 -5.98
C TRP A 61 5.72 -6.10 -5.70
N ILE A 62 6.46 -6.85 -6.53
CA ILE A 62 6.69 -8.28 -6.32
C ILE A 62 7.39 -8.50 -4.97
N HIS A 63 8.37 -7.67 -4.62
CA HIS A 63 9.06 -7.74 -3.33
C HIS A 63 8.11 -7.49 -2.16
N ALA A 64 7.21 -6.50 -2.26
CA ALA A 64 6.20 -6.21 -1.25
C ALA A 64 5.23 -7.40 -1.07
N VAL A 65 4.73 -8.00 -2.16
CA VAL A 65 3.87 -9.19 -2.11
C VAL A 65 4.58 -10.36 -1.43
N LYS A 66 5.83 -10.63 -1.81
CA LYS A 66 6.60 -11.73 -1.21
C LYS A 66 6.80 -11.53 0.28
N LYS A 67 7.16 -10.31 0.70
CA LYS A 67 7.34 -9.96 2.11
C LYS A 67 6.04 -10.09 2.89
N GLN A 68 4.91 -9.63 2.33
CA GLN A 68 3.61 -9.65 3.00
C GLN A 68 3.06 -11.07 3.18
N ASN A 69 3.34 -11.97 2.24
CA ASN A 69 2.80 -13.33 2.23
C ASN A 69 3.84 -14.39 2.61
N GLU A 70 5.00 -13.96 3.15
CA GLU A 70 6.09 -14.82 3.58
C GLU A 70 6.56 -15.82 2.50
N LEU A 71 6.53 -15.40 1.22
CA LEU A 71 6.90 -16.25 0.10
C LEU A 71 8.42 -16.35 -0.02
N SER A 72 8.94 -17.58 0.03
CA SER A 72 10.37 -17.88 -0.13
C SER A 72 10.86 -17.78 -1.58
N SER A 73 9.96 -17.91 -2.56
CA SER A 73 10.26 -17.82 -3.99
C SER A 73 9.20 -16.97 -4.72
N GLU A 74 9.39 -16.76 -6.01
CA GLU A 74 8.39 -16.11 -6.88
C GLU A 74 7.37 -17.10 -7.44
N GLU A 75 7.53 -18.38 -7.13
CA GLU A 75 6.60 -19.43 -7.53
C GLU A 75 5.34 -19.34 -6.67
N VAL A 76 4.20 -19.26 -7.36
CA VAL A 76 2.87 -19.21 -6.74
C VAL A 76 2.08 -20.43 -7.17
N VAL A 77 1.27 -20.95 -6.26
CA VAL A 77 0.50 -22.18 -6.50
C VAL A 77 -0.94 -21.80 -6.82
N SER A 78 -1.53 -22.44 -7.84
CA SER A 78 -2.95 -22.25 -8.14
C SER A 78 -3.83 -22.60 -6.95
N GLY A 79 -4.83 -21.76 -6.67
CA GLY A 79 -5.70 -21.84 -5.50
C GLY A 79 -5.13 -21.19 -4.24
N GLN A 80 -3.88 -20.71 -4.28
CA GLN A 80 -3.30 -19.93 -3.19
C GLN A 80 -3.99 -18.56 -3.10
N ILE A 81 -4.11 -18.05 -1.88
CA ILE A 81 -4.64 -16.72 -1.61
C ILE A 81 -3.48 -15.83 -1.20
N LEU A 82 -3.28 -14.71 -1.89
CA LEU A 82 -2.24 -13.73 -1.61
C LEU A 82 -2.83 -12.37 -1.29
N ASN A 83 -2.25 -11.71 -0.29
CA ASN A 83 -2.48 -10.30 0.01
C ASN A 83 -1.57 -9.45 -0.87
N VAL A 84 -2.11 -8.74 -1.84
CA VAL A 84 -1.36 -7.95 -2.81
C VAL A 84 -1.55 -6.45 -2.57
N PRO A 85 -0.49 -5.62 -2.65
CA PRO A 85 -0.64 -4.20 -2.48
C PRO A 85 -1.37 -3.59 -3.69
N VAL A 86 -2.29 -2.67 -3.44
CA VAL A 86 -3.08 -1.99 -4.48
C VAL A 86 -2.92 -0.48 -4.38
N GLU A 87 -2.97 0.21 -5.52
CA GLU A 87 -2.90 1.66 -5.55
C GLU A 87 -4.15 2.28 -4.90
N LYS A 88 -3.90 3.28 -4.04
CA LYS A 88 -4.93 4.07 -3.38
C LYS A 88 -5.71 4.91 -4.39
N ASN A 89 -6.80 4.36 -4.95
CA ASN A 89 -7.80 5.14 -5.68
C ASN A 89 -8.97 5.51 -4.76
N ALA A 90 -9.61 6.66 -5.01
CA ALA A 90 -10.70 7.21 -4.20
C ALA A 90 -11.84 6.21 -3.92
N ASP A 91 -12.09 5.30 -4.86
CA ASP A 91 -13.12 4.25 -4.75
C ASP A 91 -12.75 3.15 -3.72
N TYR A 92 -11.46 2.81 -3.59
CA TYR A 92 -10.98 1.84 -2.59
C TYR A 92 -10.98 2.41 -1.19
N ILE A 93 -10.66 3.71 -1.04
CA ILE A 93 -10.66 4.38 0.26
C ILE A 93 -12.07 4.23 0.83
N THR A 94 -13.10 4.69 0.10
CA THR A 94 -14.52 4.60 0.49
C THR A 94 -14.95 3.21 0.96
N LYS A 95 -14.47 2.15 0.30
CA LYS A 95 -14.78 0.75 0.64
C LYS A 95 -14.01 0.23 1.86
N SER A 96 -12.77 0.67 2.05
CA SER A 96 -11.93 0.29 3.21
C SER A 96 -12.33 0.99 4.51
N ASN A 97 -12.88 2.20 4.43
CA ASN A 97 -13.38 2.96 5.57
C ASN A 97 -14.90 2.92 5.75
N GLU A 98 -15.56 1.95 5.11
CA GLU A 98 -16.96 1.63 5.41
C GLU A 98 -17.00 0.75 6.67
N PRO A 99 -17.56 1.21 7.81
CA PRO A 99 -17.80 0.31 8.94
C PRO A 99 -18.69 -0.83 8.43
N ASN A 100 -18.35 -2.06 8.79
CA ASN A 100 -18.94 -3.34 8.35
C ASN A 100 -20.48 -3.45 8.51
N TYR A 101 -21.24 -2.62 7.79
CA TYR A 101 -22.70 -2.51 7.83
C TYR A 101 -23.32 -2.59 6.42
N ALA A 102 -22.51 -2.56 5.35
CA ALA A 102 -23.01 -2.59 3.97
C ALA A 102 -23.15 -4.00 3.36
N GLN A 103 -22.84 -5.07 4.10
CA GLN A 103 -23.14 -6.44 3.65
C GLN A 103 -24.61 -6.85 3.85
N SER A 104 -25.48 -5.98 4.37
CA SER A 104 -26.92 -6.24 4.54
C SER A 104 -27.85 -5.41 3.64
N ILE A 105 -27.38 -4.84 2.53
CA ILE A 105 -28.26 -4.27 1.49
C ILE A 105 -28.04 -5.03 0.18
N LYS A 106 -28.46 -6.29 0.15
CA LYS A 106 -28.80 -6.97 -1.11
C LYS A 106 -30.32 -7.03 -1.17
N VAL A 107 -30.88 -6.70 -2.34
CA VAL A 107 -32.29 -6.89 -2.74
C VAL A 107 -33.25 -5.80 -2.26
N VAL A 108 -33.38 -4.69 -3.02
CA VAL A 108 -34.66 -4.07 -3.50
C VAL A 108 -34.26 -2.85 -4.35
N ARG A 109 -33.94 -3.06 -5.62
CA ARG A 109 -34.28 -2.10 -6.68
C ARG A 109 -34.92 -2.91 -7.79
N GLU A 110 -36.21 -3.06 -7.55
CA GLU A 110 -37.25 -3.60 -8.40
C GLU A 110 -37.05 -3.23 -9.87
N ASN A 111 -37.02 -4.24 -10.73
CA ASN A 111 -37.44 -4.12 -12.12
C ASN A 111 -38.94 -3.78 -12.10
N ASN A 112 -39.30 -2.51 -12.14
CA ASN A 112 -40.60 -1.97 -12.57
C ASN A 112 -40.29 -0.48 -12.82
N GLU A 113 -40.11 -0.03 -14.06
CA GLU A 113 -41.22 0.45 -14.88
C GLU A 113 -40.90 0.27 -16.37
N SER A 114 -41.60 -0.66 -16.99
CA SER A 114 -41.85 -0.72 -18.43
C SER A 114 -43.36 -0.77 -18.60
N LYS A 115 -43.99 0.39 -18.79
CA LYS A 115 -45.18 0.55 -19.63
C LYS A 115 -45.48 2.02 -19.89
#